data_AF-A0A0P9UGS0-F1
#
_entry.id   AF-A0A0P9UGS0-F1
#
_cell.length_a   1.000
_cell.length_b   1.000
_cell.length_c   1.000
_cell.angle_alpha   90.00
_cell.angle_beta   90.00
_cell.angle_gamma   90.00
#
_symmetry.space_group_name_H-M   'P 1'
#
loop_
_entity.id
_entity.type
_entity.pdbx_description
1 polymer ?
#
loop_
_entity_poly.entity_id
_entity_poly.type
_entity_poly.pdbx_seq_one_letter_code
_entity_poly.pdbx_strand_id
1 'polypeptide(L)' 'MSYAGIVQIDTLDSEAKVNQRLGARQGWELLAVTPGKEGPLYTIGRREEKTEKSAAGVMVPSRMQKGGH' A
#
# COMPACT_ATOMS: atom_id res chain seq x y z
N MET A 1 -5.75 -13.81 -4.05
CA MET A 1 -5.22 -12.49 -3.63
C MET A 1 -4.25 -12.75 -2.50
N SER A 2 -3.01 -12.25 -2.58
CA SER A 2 -1.96 -12.45 -1.56
C SER A 2 -1.70 -11.13 -0.84
N TYR A 3 -1.40 -11.20 0.47
CA TYR A 3 -1.06 -10.04 1.29
C TYR A 3 0.43 -10.03 1.58
N ALA A 4 1.07 -8.87 1.46
CA ALA A 4 2.48 -8.63 1.78
C ALA A 4 2.75 -8.72 3.29
N GLY A 5 1.72 -8.46 4.08
CA GLY A 5 1.77 -8.54 5.54
C GLY A 5 0.38 -8.41 6.13
N ILE A 6 0.17 -9.03 7.29
CA ILE A 6 -1.06 -8.96 8.07
C ILE A 6 -0.69 -8.46 9.46
N VAL A 7 -1.42 -7.46 9.94
CA VAL A 7 -1.26 -6.90 11.28
C VAL A 7 -2.60 -6.88 11.99
N GLN A 8 -2.58 -6.99 13.31
CA GLN A 8 -3.77 -6.80 14.15
C GLN A 8 -3.56 -5.56 15.02
N ILE A 9 -4.59 -4.73 15.12
CA ILE A 9 -4.59 -3.54 15.96
C ILE A 9 -5.79 -3.57 16.91
N ASP A 10 -5.54 -3.26 18.17
CA ASP A 10 -6.54 -2.95 19.17
C ASP A 10 -6.79 -1.43 19.17
N THR A 11 -8.03 -1.02 19.00
CA THR A 11 -8.39 0.41 19.10
C THR A 11 -9.83 0.56 19.56
N LEU A 12 -10.10 1.68 20.23
CA LEU A 12 -11.45 2.10 20.62
C LEU A 12 -12.13 2.93 19.50
N ASP A 13 -11.42 3.19 18.39
CA ASP A 13 -12.01 3.82 17.22
C ASP A 13 -13.09 2.94 16.59
N SER A 14 -14.14 3.55 16.06
CA SER A 14 -15.16 2.84 15.28
C SER A 14 -14.58 2.32 13.96
N GLU A 15 -15.17 1.25 13.43
CA GLU A 15 -14.78 0.65 12.14
C GLU A 15 -14.73 1.69 11.00
N ALA A 16 -15.67 2.63 10.96
CA ALA A 16 -15.68 3.72 9.98
C ALA A 16 -14.40 4.57 10.01
N LYS A 17 -13.88 4.89 11.21
CA LYS A 17 -12.62 5.64 11.36
C LYS A 17 -11.42 4.79 10.96
N VAL A 18 -11.43 3.50 11.28
CA VAL A 18 -10.38 2.56 10.86
C VAL A 18 -10.33 2.51 9.33
N ASN A 19 -11.47 2.27 8.67
CA ASN A 19 -11.57 2.27 7.21
C ASN A 19 -11.15 3.60 6.58
N GLN A 20 -11.51 4.75 7.17
CA GLN A 20 -11.05 6.06 6.69
C GLN A 20 -9.52 6.20 6.74
N ARG A 21 -8.89 5.76 7.83
CA ARG A 21 -7.41 5.79 7.99
C ARG A 21 -6.71 4.86 7.01
N LEU A 22 -7.29 3.68 6.75
CA LEU A 22 -6.78 2.72 5.78
C LEU A 22 -6.91 3.25 4.36
N GLY A 23 -8.05 3.85 4.00
CA GLY A 23 -8.25 4.49 2.69
C GLY A 23 -7.26 5.61 2.40
N ALA A 24 -6.76 6.31 3.43
CA ALA A 24 -5.70 7.31 3.28
C ALA A 24 -4.30 6.72 3.04
N ARG A 25 -4.10 5.42 3.33
CA ARG A 25 -2.83 4.70 3.16
C ARG A 25 -2.96 3.69 2.02
N GLN A 26 -2.40 4.01 0.86
CA GLN A 26 -2.40 3.11 -0.30
C GLN A 26 -1.90 1.71 0.10
N GLY A 27 -2.65 0.70 -0.35
CA GLY A 27 -2.29 -0.70 -0.17
C GLY A 27 -2.69 -1.32 1.17
N TRP A 28 -3.44 -0.65 2.06
CA TRP A 28 -3.96 -1.28 3.29
C TRP A 28 -5.47 -1.49 3.23
N GLU A 29 -5.95 -2.65 3.69
CA GLU A 29 -7.38 -2.96 3.77
C GLU A 29 -7.75 -3.68 5.07
N LEU A 30 -8.97 -3.46 5.55
CA LEU A 30 -9.53 -4.17 6.69
C LEU A 30 -9.99 -5.56 6.24
N LEU A 31 -9.51 -6.60 6.92
CA LEU A 31 -9.80 -8.00 6.60
C LEU A 31 -10.85 -8.62 7.52
N ALA A 32 -10.78 -8.30 8.82
CA ALA A 32 -11.69 -8.84 9.81
C ALA A 32 -11.78 -7.93 11.04
N VAL A 33 -12.91 -8.01 11.71
CA VAL A 33 -13.14 -7.40 13.02
C VAL A 33 -13.56 -8.51 13.97
N THR A 34 -12.85 -8.65 15.08
CA THR A 34 -13.16 -9.64 16.12
C THR A 34 -13.29 -8.95 17.49
N PRO A 35 -14.10 -9.49 18.41
CA PRO A 35 -14.11 -9.00 19.77
C PRO A 35 -12.77 -9.32 20.45
N GLY A 36 -12.07 -8.28 20.94
CA GLY A 36 -10.87 -8.41 21.76
C GLY A 36 -11.19 -8.28 23.25
N LYS A 37 -10.16 -8.39 24.10
CA LYS A 37 -10.31 -8.33 25.57
C LYS A 37 -10.73 -6.94 26.07
N GLU A 38 -10.23 -5.87 25.45
CA GLU A 38 -10.42 -4.48 25.88
C GLU A 38 -11.26 -3.66 24.88
N GLY A 39 -11.53 -4.21 23.70
CA GLY A 39 -12.22 -3.53 22.60
C GLY A 39 -12.17 -4.35 21.32
N PRO A 40 -12.72 -3.84 20.21
CA PRO A 40 -12.63 -4.50 18.92
C PRO A 40 -11.17 -4.63 18.44
N LEU A 41 -10.83 -5.81 17.94
CA LEU A 41 -9.55 -6.14 17.34
C LEU A 41 -9.73 -6.16 15.82
N TYR A 42 -8.95 -5.33 15.14
CA TYR A 42 -9.02 -5.16 13.69
C TYR A 42 -7.84 -5.85 13.04
N THR A 43 -8.11 -6.79 12.14
CA THR A 43 -7.10 -7.45 11.31
C THR A 43 -7.00 -6.71 9.98
N ILE A 44 -5.82 -6.21 9.66
CA ILE A 44 -5.55 -5.37 8.49
C ILE A 44 -4.52 -6.06 7.61
N GLY A 45 -4.79 -6.14 6.31
CA GLY A 45 -3.89 -6.68 5.30
C GLY A 45 -3.23 -5.55 4.52
N ARG A 46 -1.91 -5.66 4.32
CA ARG A 46 -1.20 -4.88 3.31
C ARG A 46 -1.21 -5.65 2.00
N ARG A 47 -1.85 -5.12 0.96
CA ARG A 47 -1.77 -5.65 -0.39
C ARG A 47 -0.35 -5.50 -0.92
N GLU A 48 0.12 -6.50 -1.65
CA GLU A 48 1.30 -6.33 -2.48
C GLU A 48 0.93 -5.30 -3.56
N GLU A 49 1.52 -4.11 -3.48
CA GLU A 49 1.57 -3.24 -4.63
C GLU A 49 2.38 -4.01 -5.67
N LYS A 50 1.69 -4.59 -6.67
CA LYS A 50 2.36 -4.86 -7.92
C LYS A 50 2.91 -3.52 -8.35
N THR A 51 4.22 -3.33 -8.18
CA THR A 51 4.95 -2.36 -8.97
C THR A 51 4.82 -2.88 -10.40
N GLU A 52 3.67 -2.63 -11.03
CA GLU A 52 3.66 -2.48 -12.47
C GLU A 52 4.68 -1.40 -12.70
N LYS A 53 5.85 -1.83 -13.18
CA LYS A 53 6.94 -0.97 -13.61
C LYS A 53 6.31 0.30 -14.16
N SER A 54 6.55 1.43 -13.49
CA SER A 54 6.58 2.68 -14.21
C SER A 54 7.73 2.52 -15.21
N ALA A 55 7.40 1.99 -16.39
CA ALA A 55 8.11 2.19 -17.63
C ALA A 55 7.94 3.68 -17.98
N ALA A 56 8.52 4.54 -17.15
CA ALA A 56 8.59 5.97 -17.36
C ALA A 56 10.08 6.30 -17.48
N GLY A 57 10.55 6.18 -18.72
CA GLY A 57 11.64 7.02 -19.23
C GLY A 57 13.05 6.72 -18.76
N VAL A 58 13.63 5.59 -19.21
CA VAL A 58 15.03 5.67 -19.64
C VAL A 58 14.99 6.19 -21.08
N MET A 59 14.76 7.51 -21.24
CA MET A 59 15.06 8.16 -22.51
C MET A 59 16.58 8.26 -22.59
N VAL A 60 17.15 7.40 -23.43
CA VAL A 60 18.57 7.42 -23.76
C VAL A 60 18.84 8.69 -24.58
N PRO A 61 19.68 9.65 -24.15
CA PRO A 61 20.21 10.60 -25.12
C PRO A 61 21.22 9.86 -25.99
N SER A 62 20.85 9.71 -27.26
CA SER A 62 21.65 9.14 -28.34
C SER A 62 23.09 9.68 -28.34
N ARG A 63 24.04 8.77 -28.20
CA ARG A 63 25.42 9.01 -28.61
C ARG A 63 25.45 9.16 -30.13
N MET A 64 25.59 10.38 -30.63
CA MET A 64 26.37 10.75 -31.83
C MET A 64 26.19 12.22 -32.19
N GLN A 65 27.26 13.00 -32.09
CA GLN A 65 27.53 14.05 -33.08
C GLN A 65 29.04 14.17 -33.28
N LYS A 66 29.52 13.55 -34.37
CA LYS A 66 30.78 13.90 -35.03
C LYS A 66 30.50 15.12 -35.92
N GLY A 67 31.50 16.00 -36.02
CA GLY A 67 31.52 17.19 -36.88
C GLY A 67 31.63 18.43 -36.00
N GLY A 68 32.66 19.26 -36.04
CA GLY A 68 33.68 19.49 -37.04
C GLY A 68 33.86 21.01 -37.09
N HIS A 69 35.08 21.49 -36.85
CA HIS A 69 35.73 22.67 -37.44
C HIS A 69 37.13 22.78 -36.84
#